data_AF-A0A392QQF1-F1
#
_entry.id   AF-A0A392QQF1-F1
#
_cell.length_a   1.000
_cell.length_b   1.000
_cell.length_c   1.000
_cell.angle_alpha   90.00
_cell.angle_beta   90.00
_cell.angle_gamma   90.00
#
_symmetry.space_group_name_H-M   'P 1'
#
loop_
_entity.id
_entity.type
_entity.pdbx_description
1 polymer ?
#
loop_
_entity_poly.entity_id
_entity_poly.type
_entity_poly.pdbx_seq_one_letter_code
_entity_poly.pdbx_strand_id
1 'polypeptide(L)' 'MFLTLQKEEQLRDSLKFANACGALTVTERGAIPALPTKETVLNAILKPV' A
#
# COMPACT_ATOMS: atom_id res chain seq x y z
N MET A 1 25.09 -2.80 -11.33
CA MET A 1 24.08 -2.40 -10.33
C MET A 1 23.39 -1.12 -10.82
N PHE A 2 22.55 -1.22 -11.87
CA PHE A 2 21.90 -0.06 -12.51
C PHE A 2 20.41 -0.28 -12.85
N LEU A 3 19.86 -1.48 -12.64
CA LEU A 3 18.47 -1.81 -12.99
C LEU A 3 17.42 -1.13 -12.09
N THR A 4 17.77 -0.67 -10.89
CA THR A 4 16.81 -0.16 -9.89
C THR A 4 16.27 1.23 -10.19
N LEU A 5 17.05 2.07 -10.89
CA LEU A 5 16.69 3.48 -11.12
C LEU A 5 15.65 3.68 -12.23
N GLN A 6 15.55 2.75 -13.19
CA GLN A 6 14.64 2.91 -14.33
C GLN A 6 13.15 2.81 -13.95
N LYS A 7 12.84 2.27 -12.76
CA LYS A 7 11.46 2.06 -12.28
C LYS A 7 11.24 2.62 -10.88
N GLU A 8 12.06 3.57 -10.44
CA GLU A 8 12.00 4.09 -9.07
C GLU A 8 10.60 4.60 -8.71
N GLU A 9 9.96 5.35 -9.61
CA GLU A 9 8.61 5.89 -9.39
C GLU A 9 7.58 4.77 -9.20
N GLN A 10 7.55 3.80 -10.10
CA GLN A 10 6.65 2.64 -10.02
C GLN A 10 6.90 1.81 -8.75
N LEU A 11 8.17 1.67 -8.35
CA LEU A 11 8.55 0.98 -7.13
C LEU A 11 8.07 1.75 -5.89
N ARG A 12 8.23 3.07 -5.89
CA ARG A 12 7.77 3.94 -4.81
C ARG A 12 6.25 3.86 -4.64
N ASP A 13 5.50 3.82 -5.74
CA ASP A 13 4.04 3.68 -5.67
C ASP A 13 3.61 2.29 -5.20
N SER A 14 4.33 1.25 -5.63
CA SER A 14 4.13 -0.12 -5.13
C SER A 14 4.37 -0.21 -3.61
N LEU A 15 5.43 0.44 -3.12
CA LEU A 15 5.76 0.49 -1.70
C LEU A 15 4.71 1.27 -0.90
N LYS A 16 4.23 2.41 -1.41
CA LYS A 16 3.14 3.16 -0.78
C LYS A 16 1.87 2.32 -0.66
N PHE A 17 1.49 1.63 -1.73
CA PHE A 17 0.34 0.73 -1.73
C PHE A 17 0.50 -0.39 -0.71
N ALA A 18 1.66 -1.06 -0.69
CA ALA A 18 1.95 -2.12 0.28
C ALA A 18 1.91 -1.64 1.73
N ASN A 19 2.48 -0.47 2.02
CA ASN A 19 2.47 0.12 3.35
C ASN A 19 1.06 0.47 3.81
N ALA A 20 0.23 1.05 2.93
CA ALA A 20 -1.16 1.34 3.22
C ALA A 20 -1.98 0.05 3.47
N CYS A 21 -1.77 -1.00 2.67
CA CYS A 21 -2.37 -2.32 2.94
C CYS A 21 -2.00 -2.84 4.33
N GLY A 22 -0.72 -2.80 4.69
CA GLY A 22 -0.24 -3.27 5.99
C GLY A 22 -0.83 -2.47 7.15
N ALA A 23 -0.85 -1.14 7.02
CA ALA A 23 -1.43 -0.24 8.03
C ALA A 23 -2.94 -0.48 8.23
N LEU A 24 -3.69 -0.70 7.14
CA LEU A 24 -5.13 -1.00 7.24
C LEU A 24 -5.38 -2.38 7.84
N THR A 25 -4.61 -3.39 7.44
CA THR A 25 -4.80 -4.78 7.91
C THR A 25 -4.64 -4.92 9.43
N VAL A 26 -3.82 -4.07 10.08
CA VAL A 26 -3.64 -4.13 11.55
C VAL A 26 -4.75 -3.45 12.34
N THR A 27 -5.72 -2.79 11.68
CA THR A 27 -6.85 -2.13 12.36
C THR A 27 -7.99 -3.08 12.71
N GLU A 28 -8.03 -4.26 12.11
CA GLU A 28 -9.09 -5.25 12.25
C GLU A 28 -8.54 -6.61 12.69
N ARG A 29 -9.42 -7.50 13.20
CA ARG A 29 -9.01 -8.83 13.68
C ARG A 29 -8.95 -9.86 12.55
N GLY A 30 -7.81 -10.58 12.51
CA GLY A 30 -7.59 -11.73 11.62
C GLY A 30 -7.01 -11.34 10.27
N ALA A 31 -6.04 -12.12 9.76
CA ALA A 31 -5.25 -11.73 8.59
C ALA A 31 -6.06 -11.63 7.28
N ILE A 32 -6.89 -12.65 6.99
CA ILE A 32 -7.70 -12.68 5.77
C ILE A 32 -8.90 -11.73 5.88
N PRO A 33 -9.67 -11.71 6.99
CA PRO A 33 -10.80 -10.78 7.12
C PRO A 33 -10.40 -9.31 7.15
N ALA A 34 -9.22 -8.98 7.69
CA ALA A 34 -8.71 -7.61 7.73
C ALA A 34 -8.06 -7.14 6.42
N LEU A 35 -7.98 -8.01 5.41
CA LEU A 35 -7.37 -7.66 4.13
C LEU A 35 -8.21 -6.57 3.44
N PRO A 36 -7.65 -5.38 3.15
CA PRO A 36 -8.43 -4.29 2.60
C PRO A 36 -8.74 -4.51 1.12
N THR A 37 -9.84 -3.92 0.65
CA THR A 37 -10.11 -3.83 -0.78
C THR A 37 -9.18 -2.81 -1.43
N LYS A 38 -8.93 -2.97 -2.74
CA LYS A 38 -8.10 -2.02 -3.50
C LYS A 38 -8.60 -0.58 -3.37
N GLU A 39 -9.92 -0.38 -3.39
CA GLU A 39 -10.54 0.94 -3.25
C GLU A 39 -10.25 1.57 -1.88
N THR A 40 -10.37 0.81 -0.80
CA THR A 40 -10.05 1.27 0.55
C THR A 40 -8.59 1.71 0.66
N VAL A 41 -7.67 0.94 0.07
CA VAL A 41 -6.23 1.28 0.05
C VAL A 41 -5.98 2.57 -0.73
N LEU A 42 -6.58 2.72 -1.91
CA LEU A 42 -6.44 3.93 -2.72
C LEU A 42 -7.02 5.16 -2.01
N ASN A 43 -8.18 5.02 -1.37
CA ASN A 43 -8.78 6.09 -0.57
C ASN A 43 -7.91 6.50 0.62
N ALA A 44 -7.21 5.55 1.26
CA ALA A 44 -6.29 5.84 2.35
C ALA A 44 -5.04 6.60 1.89
N ILE A 45 -4.54 6.33 0.68
CA ILE A 45 -3.37 7.02 0.10
C ILE A 45 -3.72 8.44 -0.37
N LEU A 46 -4.95 8.65 -0.85
CA LEU A 46 -5.40 9.93 -1.42
C LEU A 46 -5.92 10.92 -0.38
N LYS A 47 -6.27 10.46 0.83
CA LYS A 47 -6.68 11.35 1.91
C LYS A 47 -5.47 12.15 2.43
N PRO A 48 -5.50 13.49 2.39
CA PRO A 48 -4.51 14.28 3.10
C PRO A 48 -4.65 14.00 4.60
N VAL A 49 -3.50 13.77 5.25
CA VAL A 49 -3.38 13.50 6.69
C VAL A 49 -3.42 14.81 7.47
#